data_AF-A0A966XH09-F1
#
_entry.id   AF-A0A966XH09-F1
#
_cell.length_a   1.000
_cell.length_b   1.000
_cell.length_c   1.000
_cell.angle_alpha   90.00
_cell.angle_beta   90.00
_cell.angle_gamma   90.00
#
_symmetry.space_group_name_H-M   'P 1'
#
loop_
_entity.id
_entity.type
_entity.pdbx_description
1 polymer ?
#
loop_
_entity_poly.entity_id
_entity_poly.type
_entity_poly.pdbx_seq_one_letter_code
_entity_poly.pdbx_strand_id
1 'polypeptide(L)' 'MNLRPDPTFHATAALAMKAPVEKLAFTLMLSPDGSQPDGLAVVDVDPSSKTYGEIVHSLFMPNKGDEFHHFGWNACSS' A
#
# COMPACT_ATOMS: atom_id res chain seq x y z
N MET A 1 -18.50 23.75 12.68
CA MET A 1 -17.37 22.82 12.50
C MET A 1 -17.43 22.35 11.06
N ASN A 2 -16.52 22.81 10.19
CA ASN A 2 -16.51 22.34 8.80
C ASN A 2 -15.87 20.95 8.78
N LEU A 3 -16.70 19.92 8.62
CA LEU A 3 -16.21 18.58 8.31
C LEU A 3 -15.64 18.60 6.89
N ARG A 4 -14.33 18.38 6.77
CA ARG A 4 -13.68 18.07 5.50
C ARG A 4 -13.42 16.57 5.48
N PRO A 5 -13.99 15.81 4.53
CA PRO A 5 -13.67 14.39 4.35
C PRO A 5 -12.16 14.20 4.13
N ASP A 6 -11.69 12.98 4.41
CA ASP A 6 -10.33 12.57 4.04
C ASP A 6 -10.07 12.87 2.55
N PRO A 7 -8.95 13.49 2.17
CA PRO A 7 -8.69 13.87 0.78
C PRO A 7 -8.57 12.69 -0.19
N THR A 8 -8.44 11.46 0.31
CA THR A 8 -8.41 10.23 -0.49
C THR A 8 -9.80 9.61 -0.69
N PHE A 9 -10.85 10.20 -0.09
CA PHE A 9 -12.23 9.74 -0.27
C PHE A 9 -12.86 10.52 -1.42
N HIS A 10 -13.26 9.79 -2.46
CA HIS A 10 -13.76 10.34 -3.71
C HIS A 10 -15.21 9.88 -3.92
N ALA A 11 -16.13 10.84 -4.00
CA ALA A 11 -17.57 10.55 -4.10
C ALA A 11 -17.99 9.84 -5.41
N THR A 12 -17.13 9.84 -6.43
CA THR A 12 -17.38 9.12 -7.69
C THR A 12 -16.06 8.59 -8.27
N ALA A 13 -16.16 7.55 -9.10
CA ALA A 13 -15.01 7.04 -9.86
C ALA A 13 -14.33 8.14 -10.71
N ALA A 14 -15.11 9.05 -11.30
CA ALA A 14 -14.57 10.16 -12.10
C ALA A 14 -13.74 11.16 -11.27
N LEU A 15 -14.06 11.34 -9.98
CA LEU A 15 -13.25 12.15 -9.08
C LEU A 15 -11.99 11.39 -8.65
N ALA A 16 -12.07 10.08 -8.41
CA ALA A 16 -10.91 9.26 -8.10
C ALA A 16 -9.88 9.26 -9.24
N MET A 17 -10.33 9.17 -10.50
CA MET A 17 -9.47 9.25 -11.68
C MET A 17 -8.77 10.61 -11.87
N LYS A 18 -9.27 11.67 -11.23
CA LYS A 18 -8.69 13.03 -11.29
C LYS A 18 -7.81 13.33 -10.07
N ALA A 19 -7.70 12.39 -9.13
CA ALA A 19 -6.88 12.55 -7.94
C ALA A 19 -5.38 12.56 -8.30
N PRO A 20 -4.51 13.02 -7.40
CA PRO A 20 -3.06 12.87 -7.57
C PRO A 20 -2.66 11.41 -7.78
N VAL A 21 -1.68 11.19 -8.65
CA VAL A 21 -1.05 9.87 -8.87
C VAL A 21 -0.32 9.42 -7.59
N GLU A 22 -0.33 8.13 -7.34
CA GLU A 22 0.35 7.50 -6.21
C GLU A 22 1.87 7.71 -6.25
N LYS A 23 2.48 7.69 -5.07
CA LYS A 23 3.95 7.78 -4.90
C LYS A 23 4.54 6.56 -4.21
N LEU A 24 3.70 5.75 -3.58
CA LEU A 24 4.10 4.53 -2.88
C LEU A 24 3.15 3.39 -3.28
N ALA A 25 3.69 2.20 -3.44
CA ALA A 25 2.95 0.97 -3.59
C ALA A 25 3.24 0.04 -2.40
N PHE A 26 2.19 -0.50 -1.79
CA PHE A 26 2.28 -1.50 -0.74
C PHE A 26 2.10 -2.88 -1.37
N THR A 27 3.05 -3.79 -1.18
CA THR A 27 3.01 -5.14 -1.78
C THR A 27 3.29 -6.20 -0.72
N LEU A 28 2.68 -7.37 -0.87
CA LEU A 28 2.91 -8.49 0.03
C LEU A 28 4.12 -9.30 -0.46
N MET A 29 4.99 -9.64 0.48
CA MET A 29 6.09 -10.59 0.31
C MET A 29 5.70 -11.89 1.01
N LEU A 30 5.69 -12.98 0.25
CA LEU A 30 5.41 -14.32 0.73
C LEU A 30 6.71 -15.12 0.80
N SER A 31 6.95 -15.85 1.89
CA SER A 31 7.96 -16.91 1.98
C SER A 31 7.27 -18.23 1.58
N PRO A 32 7.35 -18.69 0.33
CA PRO A 32 6.51 -19.79 -0.15
C PRO A 32 6.87 -21.14 0.48
N ASP A 33 8.09 -21.25 0.99
CA ASP A 33 8.60 -22.42 1.73
C ASP A 33 8.40 -22.31 3.25
N GLY A 34 7.85 -21.20 3.74
CA GLY A 34 7.68 -20.91 5.16
C GLY A 34 8.98 -20.77 5.95
N SER A 35 10.14 -20.63 5.29
CA SER A 35 11.43 -20.54 5.97
C SER A 35 11.63 -19.21 6.70
N GLN A 36 10.94 -18.15 6.26
CA GLN A 36 10.97 -16.81 6.83
C GLN A 36 9.55 -16.30 7.11
N PRO A 37 9.39 -15.28 7.98
CA PRO A 37 8.15 -14.53 8.07
C PRO A 37 7.78 -13.89 6.75
N ASP A 38 6.47 -13.81 6.49
CA ASP A 38 5.95 -12.98 5.41
C ASP A 38 6.08 -11.50 5.77
N GLY A 39 5.88 -10.61 4.80
CA GLY A 39 5.99 -9.19 5.06
C GLY A 39 5.27 -8.32 4.06
N LEU A 40 5.33 -7.02 4.33
CA LEU A 40 4.86 -5.97 3.46
C LEU A 40 6.06 -5.14 3.01
N ALA A 41 6.22 -4.98 1.70
CA ALA A 41 7.17 -4.06 1.11
C ALA A 41 6.47 -2.74 0.77
N VAL A 42 7.13 -1.63 1.09
CA VAL A 42 6.76 -0.29 0.64
C VAL A 42 7.71 0.06 -0.50
N VAL A 43 7.17 0.11 -1.72
CA VAL A 43 7.89 0.43 -2.95
C VAL A 43 7.68 1.89 -3.30
N ASP A 44 8.75 2.60 -3.61
CA ASP A 44 8.66 3.95 -4.15
C ASP A 44 8.32 3.89 -5.64
N VAL A 45 7.21 4.50 -6.01
CA VAL A 45 6.68 4.52 -7.38
C VAL A 45 6.55 5.94 -7.94
N ASP A 46 7.14 6.95 -7.29
CA ASP A 46 7.24 8.31 -7.83
C ASP A 46 8.38 8.41 -8.86
N PRO A 47 8.12 8.62 -10.16
CA PRO A 47 9.18 8.69 -11.18
C PRO A 47 10.17 9.85 -11.00
N SER A 48 9.83 10.83 -10.17
CA SER A 48 10.73 11.95 -9.82
C SER A 48 11.65 11.66 -8.63
N SER A 49 11.42 10.54 -7.93
CA SER A 49 12.22 10.13 -6.79
C SER A 49 13.57 9.54 -7.20
N LYS A 50 14.58 9.71 -6.34
CA LYS A 50 15.90 9.08 -6.51
C LYS A 50 15.87 7.57 -6.26
N THR A 51 14.87 7.10 -5.54
CA THR A 51 14.65 5.69 -5.17
C THR A 51 13.50 5.06 -5.96
N TYR A 52 13.11 5.66 -7.10
CA TYR A 52 12.06 5.13 -7.95
C TYR A 52 12.33 3.66 -8.33
N GLY A 53 11.37 2.78 -8.03
CA GLY A 53 11.46 1.35 -8.26
C GLY A 53 12.13 0.54 -7.14
N GLU A 54 12.53 1.18 -6.03
CA GLU A 54 13.17 0.52 -4.90
C GLU A 54 12.19 0.23 -3.75
N ILE A 55 12.49 -0.82 -2.97
CA ILE A 55 11.83 -1.05 -1.67
C ILE A 55 12.44 -0.08 -0.65
N VAL A 56 11.65 0.90 -0.22
CA VAL A 56 12.09 1.92 0.75
C VAL A 56 11.82 1.52 2.20
N HIS A 57 10.95 0.52 2.42
CA HIS A 57 10.72 -0.08 3.74
C HIS A 57 10.19 -1.51 3.63
N SER A 58 10.51 -2.33 4.63
CA SER A 58 9.97 -3.68 4.77
C SER A 58 9.46 -3.90 6.19
N LEU A 59 8.21 -4.37 6.30
CA LEU A 59 7.57 -4.75 7.56
C LEU A 59 7.36 -6.27 7.56
N PHE A 60 8.19 -7.00 8.30
CA PHE A 60 8.02 -8.44 8.47
C PHE A 60 7.11 -8.77 9.64
N MET A 61 6.30 -9.81 9.49
CA MET A 61 5.45 -10.31 10.56
C MET A 61 6.26 -10.99 11.67
N PRO A 62 5.73 -11.05 12.89
CA PRO A 62 6.42 -11.70 13.99
C PRO A 62 6.45 -13.24 13.86
N ASN A 63 5.57 -13.81 13.03
CA ASN A 63 5.40 -15.26 12.89
C ASN A 63 5.77 -15.74 11.48
N LYS A 64 5.92 -17.06 11.33
CA LYS A 64 6.09 -17.73 10.03
C LYS A 64 4.78 -18.40 9.64
N GLY A 65 4.53 -18.51 8.34
CA GLY A 65 3.36 -19.21 7.80
C GLY A 65 2.05 -18.43 7.95
N ASP A 66 2.11 -17.09 8.00
CA ASP A 66 0.92 -16.23 7.98
C ASP A 66 0.19 -16.26 6.62
N GLU A 67 0.88 -16.69 5.55
CA GLU A 67 0.36 -16.88 4.19
C GLU A 67 -0.27 -15.60 3.64
N PHE A 68 0.54 -14.52 3.62
CA PHE A 68 0.11 -13.24 3.08
C PHE A 68 -0.42 -13.38 1.64
N HIS A 69 -1.66 -12.94 1.42
CA HIS A 69 -2.34 -13.12 0.12
C HIS A 69 -3.07 -11.86 -0.36
N HIS A 70 -4.00 -11.33 0.43
CA HIS A 70 -4.75 -10.10 0.12
C HIS A 70 -4.78 -9.19 1.34
N PHE A 71 -4.80 -7.87 1.11
CA PHE A 71 -4.89 -6.87 2.17
C PHE A 71 -5.67 -5.64 1.68
N GLY A 72 -6.05 -4.74 2.59
CA GLY A 72 -6.80 -3.54 2.24
C GLY A 72 -6.77 -2.48 3.34
N TRP A 73 -7.31 -1.31 3.02
CA TRP A 73 -7.45 -0.19 3.94
C TRP A 73 -8.64 -0.38 4.88
N ASN A 74 -8.54 0.16 6.09
CA ASN A 74 -9.62 0.08 7.09
C ASN A 74 -10.84 0.94 6.72
N ALA A 75 -10.67 1.95 5.87
CA ALA A 75 -11.74 2.80 5.35
C ALA A 75 -11.38 3.31 3.94
N CYS A 76 -12.37 3.49 3.08
CA CYS A 76 -12.21 3.94 1.71
C CYS A 76 -13.52 4.56 1.18
N SER A 77 -13.49 5.00 -0.08
CA SER A 77 -14.71 5.41 -0.80
C SER A 77 -15.66 4.20 -0.97
N SER A 78 -16.97 4.42 -0.85
CA SER A 78 -18.02 3.39 -0.99
C SER A 78 -18.95 3.65 -2.17
#